data_AF-A0A8H9WK19-F1
#
_entry.id   AF-A0A8H9WK19-F1
#
_cell.length_a   1.000
_cell.length_b   1.000
_cell.length_c   1.000
_cell.angle_alpha   90.00
_cell.angle_beta   90.00
_cell.angle_gamma   90.00
#
_symmetry.space_group_name_H-M   'P 1'
#
loop_
_entity.id
_entity.type
_entity.pdbx_description
1 polymer ?
#
loop_
_entity_poly.entity_id
_entity_poly.type
_entity_poly.pdbx_seq_one_letter_code
_entity_poly.pdbx_strand_id
1 'polypeptide(L)' 'MKKKTRLRGKSSEKIVKDIRRATRRRRSPEEKIRIVLDGLRGEESIAG' A
#
# COMPACT_ATOMS: atom_id res chain seq x y z
N MET A 1 -12.94 27.69 3.51
CA MET A 1 -11.85 26.79 3.96
C MET A 1 -12.09 25.40 3.38
N LYS A 2 -11.35 24.98 2.34
CA LYS A 2 -11.49 23.64 1.74
C LYS A 2 -10.99 22.61 2.75
N LYS A 3 -11.89 21.77 3.25
CA LYS A 3 -11.55 20.61 4.09
C LYS A 3 -10.77 19.63 3.22
N LYS A 4 -9.43 19.72 3.24
CA LYS A 4 -8.54 18.64 2.79
C LYS A 4 -8.68 17.55 3.86
N THR A 5 -9.68 16.70 3.65
CA THR A 5 -9.93 15.51 4.45
C THR A 5 -8.61 14.81 4.64
N ARG A 6 -8.32 14.57 5.91
CA ARG A 6 -7.12 13.95 6.43
C ARG A 6 -6.88 12.62 5.71
N LEU A 7 -6.11 12.64 4.62
CA LEU A 7 -5.07 11.65 4.46
C LEU A 7 -4.16 11.89 5.67
N ARG A 8 -4.50 11.30 6.82
CA ARG A 8 -3.49 11.01 7.85
C ARG A 8 -2.61 9.98 7.19
N GLY A 9 -1.74 10.50 6.31
CA GLY A 9 -0.92 9.74 5.41
C GLY A 9 -0.16 8.74 6.24
N LYS A 10 -0.39 7.46 5.99
CA LYS A 10 0.63 6.49 6.34
C LYS A 10 1.92 7.04 5.73
N SER A 11 2.95 7.24 6.56
CA SER A 11 4.28 7.61 6.07
C SER A 11 4.62 6.70 4.88
N SER A 12 5.33 7.22 3.88
CA SER A 12 5.83 6.42 2.75
C SER A 12 6.50 5.13 3.23
N GLU A 13 7.22 5.18 4.35
CA GLU A 13 7.79 4.01 5.03
C GLU A 13 6.76 2.97 5.45
N LYS A 14 5.60 3.40 5.97
CA LYS A 14 4.52 2.50 6.39
C LYS A 14 3.87 1.84 5.19
N ILE A 15 3.71 2.58 4.09
CA ILE A 15 3.20 2.04 2.82
C ILE A 15 4.17 0.97 2.29
N VAL A 16 5.47 1.27 2.21
CA VAL A 16 6.49 0.33 1.76
C VAL A 16 6.55 -0.91 2.66
N LYS A 17 6.42 -0.73 3.99
CA LYS A 17 6.38 -1.85 4.95
C LYS A 17 5.17 -2.76 4.71
N ASP A 18 4.00 -2.18 4.47
CA ASP A 18 2.77 -2.94 4.18
C ASP A 18 2.91 -3.69 2.84
N ILE A 19 3.45 -3.06 1.79
CA ILE A 19 3.74 -3.70 0.48
C ILE A 19 4.68 -4.90 0.64
N ARG A 20 5.79 -4.71 1.37
CA ARG A 20 6.75 -5.79 1.64
C ARG A 20 6.11 -6.93 2.45
N ARG A 21 5.24 -6.62 3.40
CA ARG A 21 4.51 -7.64 4.19
C ARG A 21 3.54 -8.43 3.31
N ALA A 22 2.78 -7.77 2.43
CA ALA A 22 1.78 -8.39 1.56
C ALA A 22 2.40 -9.29 0.47
N THR A 23 3.61 -8.94 0.01
CA THR A 23 4.38 -9.69 -1.01
C THR A 23 5.38 -10.71 -0.43
N ARG A 24 5.43 -10.87 0.91
CA ARG A 24 6.37 -11.79 1.60
C ARG A 24 6.10 -13.27 1.34
N ARG A 25 4.84 -13.66 1.08
CA ARG A 25 4.48 -15.04 0.72
C ARG A 25 4.95 -15.35 -0.72
N ARG A 26 5.13 -16.64 -1.05
CA ARG A 26 5.38 -17.06 -2.44
C ARG A 26 4.16 -16.66 -3.28
N ARG A 27 4.35 -15.66 -4.13
CA ARG A 27 3.38 -15.11 -5.08
C ARG A 27 4.05 -15.07 -6.45
N SER A 28 3.27 -15.12 -7.52
CA SER A 28 3.82 -14.94 -8.86
C SER A 28 4.36 -13.51 -9.04
N PRO A 29 5.29 -13.28 -9.98
CA PRO A 29 5.75 -11.92 -10.30
C PRO A 29 4.61 -10.96 -10.64
N GLU A 30 3.62 -11.42 -11.42
CA GLU A 30 2.47 -10.64 -11.86
C GLU A 30 1.60 -10.23 -10.67
N GLU A 31 1.39 -11.15 -9.72
CA GLU A 31 0.62 -10.90 -8.51
C GLU A 31 1.36 -9.91 -7.57
N LYS A 32 2.69 -10.01 -7.48
CA LYS A 32 3.49 -9.02 -6.74
C LYS A 32 3.38 -7.63 -7.34
N ILE A 33 3.39 -7.50 -8.66
CA ILE A 33 3.25 -6.21 -9.35
C ILE A 33 1.90 -5.57 -9.04
N ARG A 34 0.79 -6.34 -9.09
CA ARG A 34 -0.53 -5.83 -8.71
C ARG A 34 -0.56 -5.29 -7.28
N ILE A 35 -0.02 -6.04 -6.33
CA ILE A 35 0.04 -5.63 -4.91
C ILE A 35 0.85 -4.34 -4.71
N VAL A 36 1.97 -4.18 -5.43
CA VAL A 36 2.77 -2.95 -5.36
C VAL A 36 1.98 -1.76 -5.90
N LEU A 37 1.33 -1.91 -7.06
CA LEU A 37 0.56 -0.84 -7.69
C LEU A 37 -0.63 -0.41 -6.82
N ASP A 38 -1.36 -1.36 -6.25
CA ASP A 38 -2.48 -1.08 -5.34
C ASP A 38 -2.00 -0.41 -4.05
N GLY A 39 -0.89 -0.90 -3.48
CA GLY A 39 -0.28 -0.32 -2.28
C GLY A 39 0.22 1.11 -2.47
N LEU A 40 0.72 1.45 -3.66
CA LEU A 40 1.19 2.80 -3.99
C LEU A 40 0.04 3.78 -4.27
N ARG A 41 -1.12 3.29 -4.75
CA ARG A 41 -2.32 4.11 -4.97
C ARG A 41 -2.97 4.58 -3.67
N GLY A 42 -2.73 3.88 -2.55
CA GLY A 42 -3.17 4.32 -1.23
C GLY A 42 -4.67 4.17 -0.99
N GLU A 43 -5.36 3.41 -1.84
CA GLU A 43 -6.81 3.22 -1.81
C GLU A 43 -7.26 2.38 -0.60
N GLU A 44 -6.43 1.46 -0.09
CA GLU A 44 -6.74 0.72 1.13
C GLU A 44 -5.47 0.11 1.77
N SER A 45 -5.54 -0.20 3.06
CA SER A 45 -4.45 -0.91 3.74
C SER A 45 -4.32 -2.33 3.21
N ILE A 46 -3.41 -2.57 2.26
CA ILE A 46 -3.02 -3.91 1.80
C ILE A 46 -2.48 -4.83 2.92
N ALA A 47 -2.19 -4.26 4.10
CA ALA A 47 -1.99 -5.00 5.33
C ALA A 47 -3.35 -5.21 6.04
N GLY A 48 -3.92 -6.40 5.85
CA GLY A 48 -4.86 -7.03 6.78
C GLY A 48 -4.13 -7.75 7.92
#